data_AF-F7R3K2-F1
#
_entry.id   AF-F7R3K2-F1
#
_cell.length_a   1.000
_cell.length_b   1.000
_cell.length_c   1.000
_cell.angle_alpha   90.00
_cell.angle_beta   90.00
_cell.angle_gamma   90.00
#
_symmetry.space_group_name_H-M   'P 1'
#
loop_
_entity.id
_entity.type
_entity.pdbx_description
1 polymer ?
#
loop_
_entity_poly.entity_id
_entity_poly.type
_entity_poly.pdbx_seq_one_letter_code
_entity_poly.pdbx_strand_id
1 'polypeptide(L)'
;MYVLLCANLLTASTISIPRENCSHKAPCIEYHAFMASVKSIFNFFLHKANFFKHFATLVIEVIILLLIFLIAFFIGASLASFAGCVAWRFANNVPQTIPRSFCENCGHALCFWQLIPVVGYLLQGGRCAFCKHKIPGHETLIEIMFGLFCGKIFLLHPDSPNLLTLFLSAWLLFLAWTDALKFCVPAASLYGGGALLLLCRIDALAQRNAIDWCFFLLLFCLMRLFEQKQMFGAADTFVCLILSVLFGIQNFCFLLFLSCCLIILHYAFFHQKMLPFIPFILCSYLFFGCFFPQVINV
;
A
#
# COMPACT_ATOMS: atom_id res chain seq x y z
N MET A 1 -7.31 37.06 12.62
CA MET A 1 -8.26 37.92 13.36
C MET A 1 -8.18 39.40 12.94
N TYR A 2 -6.99 40.01 12.89
CA TYR A 2 -6.82 41.43 12.50
C TYR A 2 -7.29 41.80 11.07
N VAL A 3 -7.19 40.89 10.09
CA VAL A 3 -7.63 41.16 8.70
C VAL A 3 -9.17 41.25 8.57
N LEU A 4 -9.91 40.48 9.37
CA LEU A 4 -11.37 40.55 9.43
C LEU A 4 -11.86 41.83 10.14
N LEU A 5 -11.09 42.32 11.12
CA LEU A 5 -11.39 43.58 11.81
C LEU A 5 -11.27 44.78 10.85
N CYS A 6 -10.23 44.82 10.00
CA CYS A 6 -10.08 45.85 8.98
C CYS A 6 -11.15 45.77 7.87
N ALA A 7 -11.57 44.55 7.48
CA ALA A 7 -12.64 44.37 6.51
C ALA A 7 -13.99 44.87 7.03
N ASN A 8 -14.27 44.67 8.33
CA ASN A 8 -15.48 45.20 8.98
C ASN A 8 -15.44 46.72 9.18
N LEU A 9 -14.26 47.32 9.38
CA LEU A 9 -14.11 48.78 9.45
C LEU A 9 -14.33 49.46 8.09
N LEU A 10 -14.00 48.80 6.98
CA LEU A 10 -14.25 49.29 5.61
C LEU A 10 -15.71 49.12 5.15
N THR A 11 -16.47 48.18 5.72
CA THR A 11 -17.93 48.07 5.50
C THR A 11 -18.72 48.97 6.44
N ALA A 12 -18.21 49.29 7.62
CA ALA A 12 -18.83 50.19 8.59
C ALA A 12 -18.81 51.68 8.18
N SER A 13 -18.05 52.07 7.16
CA SER A 13 -18.00 53.44 6.66
C SER A 13 -19.10 53.78 5.64
N THR A 14 -20.27 53.14 5.70
CA THR A 14 -21.50 53.71 5.12
C THR A 14 -22.01 54.80 6.06
N ILE A 15 -21.27 55.90 6.16
CA ILE A 15 -21.76 57.13 6.79
C ILE A 15 -22.92 57.60 5.92
N SER A 16 -24.14 57.45 6.42
CA SER A 16 -25.33 58.06 5.84
C SER A 16 -25.21 59.57 6.00
N ILE A 17 -24.70 60.26 4.97
CA ILE A 17 -24.71 61.72 4.91
C ILE A 17 -26.18 62.15 4.72
N PRO A 18 -26.79 62.89 5.66
CA PRO A 18 -28.16 63.38 5.49
C PRO A 18 -28.21 64.33 4.29
N ARG A 19 -29.24 64.17 3.45
CA ARG A 19 -29.48 65.04 2.28
C ARG A 19 -30.05 66.38 2.75
N GLU A 20 -29.19 67.31 3.13
CA GLU A 20 -29.58 68.71 3.23
C GLU A 20 -28.60 69.59 2.45
N ASN A 21 -29.14 70.27 1.43
CA ASN A 21 -28.61 71.41 0.67
C ASN A 21 -27.11 71.44 0.34
N CYS A 22 -26.75 70.98 -0.87
CA CYS A 22 -25.49 71.32 -1.51
C CYS A 22 -25.72 71.73 -2.98
N SER A 23 -25.58 73.02 -3.26
CA SER A 23 -25.74 73.66 -4.58
C SER A 23 -24.46 73.70 -5.43
N HIS A 24 -23.50 72.80 -5.19
CA HIS A 24 -22.31 72.64 -6.05
C HIS A 24 -22.09 71.15 -6.40
N LYS A 25 -22.40 70.78 -7.66
CA LYS A 25 -22.07 69.49 -8.27
C LYS A 25 -20.56 69.42 -8.54
N ALA A 26 -19.73 68.94 -7.60
CA ALA A 26 -18.35 68.59 -7.96
C ALA A 26 -17.62 67.51 -7.13
N PRO A 27 -17.82 67.24 -5.82
CA PRO A 27 -16.85 66.36 -5.12
C PRO A 27 -17.29 64.89 -4.95
N CYS A 28 -18.50 64.49 -5.34
CA CYS A 28 -18.99 63.13 -5.07
C CYS A 28 -18.45 62.05 -6.02
N ILE A 29 -18.13 62.39 -7.27
CA ILE A 29 -17.69 61.42 -8.29
C ILE A 29 -16.24 60.97 -8.03
N GLU A 30 -15.37 61.88 -7.60
CA GLU A 30 -13.98 61.56 -7.25
C GLU A 30 -13.87 60.66 -6.01
N TYR A 31 -14.74 60.86 -5.01
CA TYR A 31 -14.76 60.02 -3.80
C TYR A 31 -15.18 58.57 -4.10
N HIS A 32 -16.17 58.37 -4.98
CA HIS A 32 -16.58 57.02 -5.40
C HIS A 32 -15.51 56.30 -6.23
N ALA A 33 -14.81 57.02 -7.12
CA ALA A 33 -13.69 56.47 -7.89
C ALA A 33 -12.48 56.12 -7.00
N PHE A 34 -12.20 56.94 -5.99
CA PHE A 34 -11.17 56.68 -4.98
C PHE A 34 -11.51 55.46 -4.12
N MET A 35 -12.74 55.34 -3.63
CA MET A 35 -13.18 54.17 -2.86
C MET A 35 -13.19 52.88 -3.69
N ALA A 36 -13.53 52.95 -4.99
CA ALA A 36 -13.47 51.80 -5.90
C ALA A 36 -12.04 51.31 -6.14
N SER A 37 -11.08 52.23 -6.30
CA SER A 37 -9.66 51.89 -6.46
C SER A 37 -9.04 51.33 -5.17
N VAL A 38 -9.37 51.89 -4.00
CA VAL A 38 -8.97 51.34 -2.69
C VAL A 38 -9.55 49.93 -2.48
N LYS A 39 -10.82 49.70 -2.84
CA LYS A 39 -11.46 48.38 -2.75
C LYS A 39 -10.85 47.37 -3.72
N SER A 40 -10.45 47.78 -4.91
CA SER A 40 -9.73 46.96 -5.89
C SER A 40 -8.35 46.53 -5.36
N ILE A 41 -7.58 47.48 -4.81
CA ILE A 41 -6.26 47.20 -4.22
C ILE A 41 -6.40 46.27 -3.00
N PHE A 42 -7.37 46.53 -2.12
CA PHE A 42 -7.64 45.67 -0.96
C PHE A 42 -8.07 44.25 -1.36
N ASN A 43 -8.95 44.13 -2.36
CA ASN A 43 -9.33 42.83 -2.93
C ASN A 43 -8.14 42.11 -3.58
N PHE A 44 -7.23 42.82 -4.24
CA PHE A 44 -5.99 42.26 -4.77
C PHE A 44 -5.07 41.72 -3.66
N PHE A 45 -4.90 42.46 -2.57
CA PHE A 45 -4.12 42.00 -1.41
C PHE A 45 -4.79 40.83 -0.67
N LEU A 46 -6.11 40.84 -0.52
CA LEU A 46 -6.87 39.72 0.03
C LEU A 46 -6.77 38.46 -0.85
N HIS A 47 -6.88 38.62 -2.17
CA HIS A 47 -6.70 37.52 -3.11
C HIS A 47 -5.28 36.94 -3.03
N LYS A 48 -4.25 37.79 -2.93
CA LYS A 48 -2.86 37.37 -2.77
C LYS A 48 -2.61 36.67 -1.42
N ALA A 49 -3.23 37.13 -0.35
CA ALA A 49 -3.15 36.52 0.98
C ALA A 49 -3.91 35.17 1.06
N ASN A 50 -5.08 35.07 0.41
CA ASN A 50 -5.84 33.82 0.29
C ASN A 50 -5.12 32.82 -0.62
N PHE A 51 -4.50 33.29 -1.71
CA PHE A 51 -3.62 32.49 -2.56
C PHE A 51 -2.42 31.95 -1.76
N PHE A 52 -1.76 32.79 -0.95
CA PHE A 52 -0.63 32.34 -0.13
C PHE A 52 -1.04 31.34 0.95
N LYS A 53 -2.21 31.51 1.56
CA LYS A 53 -2.78 30.52 2.49
C LYS A 53 -3.10 29.20 1.79
N HIS A 54 -3.77 29.24 0.64
CA HIS A 54 -4.11 28.05 -0.12
C HIS A 54 -2.85 27.31 -0.61
N PHE A 55 -1.84 28.06 -1.07
CA PHE A 55 -0.54 27.52 -1.44
C PHE A 55 0.15 26.87 -0.24
N ALA A 56 0.17 27.52 0.93
CA ALA A 56 0.73 26.94 2.14
C ALA A 56 -0.01 25.66 2.58
N THR A 57 -1.35 25.65 2.52
CA THR A 57 -2.15 24.45 2.82
C THR A 57 -1.82 23.29 1.88
N LEU A 58 -1.74 23.56 0.58
CA LEU A 58 -1.39 22.55 -0.42
C LEU A 58 0.02 21.99 -0.20
N VAL A 59 1.00 22.85 0.12
CA VAL A 59 2.36 22.40 0.46
C VAL A 59 2.35 21.51 1.70
N ILE A 60 1.60 21.86 2.73
CA ILE A 60 1.47 21.05 3.96
C ILE A 60 0.84 19.70 3.65
N GLU A 61 -0.25 19.66 2.87
CA GLU A 61 -0.91 18.41 2.46
C GLU A 61 0.04 17.48 1.70
N VAL A 62 0.81 18.01 0.75
CA VAL A 62 1.79 17.23 -0.02
C VAL A 62 2.88 16.66 0.91
N ILE A 63 3.39 17.46 1.85
CA ILE A 63 4.39 17.00 2.82
C ILE A 63 3.82 15.89 3.71
N ILE A 64 2.58 16.02 4.17
CA ILE A 64 1.92 15.00 4.99
C ILE A 64 1.76 13.68 4.20
N LEU A 65 1.27 13.75 2.96
CA LEU A 65 1.11 12.57 2.10
C LEU A 65 2.46 11.89 1.83
N LEU A 66 3.52 12.67 1.57
CA LEU A 66 4.87 12.13 1.38
C LEU A 66 5.38 11.43 2.65
N LEU A 67 5.16 12.03 3.83
CA LEU A 67 5.54 11.44 5.10
C LEU A 67 4.80 10.13 5.37
N ILE A 68 3.48 10.09 5.14
CA ILE A 68 2.65 8.89 5.28
C ILE A 68 3.16 7.80 4.33
N PHE A 69 3.43 8.14 3.07
CA PHE A 69 3.98 7.20 2.09
C PHE A 69 5.31 6.61 2.55
N LEU A 70 6.24 7.43 3.02
CA LEU A 70 7.55 6.97 3.49
C LEU A 70 7.44 6.07 4.71
N ILE A 71 6.60 6.43 5.69
CA ILE A 71 6.36 5.59 6.87
C ILE A 71 5.79 4.24 6.46
N ALA A 72 4.74 4.24 5.63
CA ALA A 72 4.12 3.01 5.12
C ALA A 72 5.10 2.17 4.28
N PHE A 73 5.97 2.83 3.51
CA PHE A 73 7.03 2.15 2.75
C PHE A 73 7.98 1.39 3.68
N PHE A 74 8.51 2.04 4.72
CA PHE A 74 9.43 1.37 5.64
C PHE A 74 8.75 0.28 6.47
N ILE A 75 7.48 0.46 6.83
CA ILE A 75 6.69 -0.61 7.49
C ILE A 75 6.55 -1.81 6.55
N GLY A 76 6.13 -1.60 5.31
CA GLY A 76 6.03 -2.67 4.31
C GLY A 76 7.36 -3.36 4.06
N ALA A 77 8.43 -2.59 3.80
CA ALA A 77 9.77 -3.13 3.60
C ALA A 77 10.25 -3.95 4.82
N SER A 78 9.92 -3.52 6.04
CA SER A 78 10.24 -4.27 7.26
C SER A 78 9.46 -5.58 7.37
N LEU A 79 8.17 -5.58 7.00
CA LEU A 79 7.36 -6.80 6.94
C LEU A 79 7.92 -7.80 5.92
N ALA A 80 8.37 -7.32 4.75
CA ALA A 80 9.01 -8.16 3.74
C ALA A 80 10.33 -8.75 4.22
N SER A 81 11.19 -7.91 4.83
CA SER A 81 12.45 -8.35 5.40
C SER A 81 12.24 -9.41 6.50
N PHE A 82 11.27 -9.18 7.39
CA PHE A 82 10.91 -10.13 8.44
C PHE A 82 10.35 -11.44 7.86
N ALA A 83 9.45 -11.37 6.89
CA ALA A 83 8.89 -12.54 6.22
C ALA A 83 9.98 -13.39 5.56
N GLY A 84 10.92 -12.76 4.86
CA GLY A 84 12.09 -13.42 4.27
C GLY A 84 12.95 -14.11 5.33
N CYS A 85 13.25 -13.42 6.44
CA CYS A 85 14.03 -13.99 7.54
C CYS A 85 13.35 -15.23 8.17
N VAL A 86 12.06 -15.13 8.49
CA VAL A 86 11.31 -16.25 9.10
C VAL A 86 11.22 -17.42 8.13
N ALA A 87 10.96 -17.14 6.85
CA ALA A 87 10.86 -18.15 5.81
C ALA A 87 12.21 -18.83 5.54
N TRP A 88 13.31 -18.09 5.52
CA TRP A 88 14.66 -18.65 5.39
C TRP A 88 15.00 -19.54 6.60
N ARG A 89 14.67 -19.11 7.82
CA ARG A 89 14.87 -19.94 9.03
C ARG A 89 14.06 -21.22 8.97
N PHE A 90 12.81 -21.15 8.52
CA PHE A 90 11.97 -22.33 8.27
C PHE A 90 12.57 -23.24 7.18
N ALA A 91 13.10 -22.67 6.11
CA ALA A 91 13.79 -23.40 5.05
C ALA A 91 15.08 -24.08 5.55
N ASN A 92 15.79 -23.50 6.50
CA ASN A 92 17.04 -24.04 7.00
C ASN A 92 16.92 -24.77 8.36
N ASN A 93 15.69 -25.04 8.82
CA ASN A 93 15.41 -25.67 10.12
C ASN A 93 16.07 -24.94 11.31
N VAL A 94 16.23 -23.63 11.19
CA VAL A 94 16.78 -22.77 12.24
C VAL A 94 15.66 -22.37 13.20
N PRO A 95 15.79 -22.57 14.52
CA PRO A 95 14.76 -22.20 15.49
C PRO A 95 14.43 -20.70 15.43
N GLN A 96 13.13 -20.37 15.42
CA GLN A 96 12.67 -18.99 15.43
C GLN A 96 12.98 -18.26 16.75
N THR A 97 13.26 -19.01 17.81
CA THR A 97 13.63 -18.50 19.14
C THR A 97 15.02 -17.87 19.19
N ILE A 98 15.84 -18.02 18.14
CA ILE A 98 17.15 -17.35 18.06
C ILE A 98 16.92 -15.84 17.87
N PRO A 99 17.28 -15.00 18.84
CA PRO A 99 16.77 -13.63 18.91
C PRO A 99 17.45 -12.67 17.93
N ARG A 100 18.70 -12.95 17.54
CA ARG A 100 19.54 -12.00 16.77
C ARG A 100 19.59 -12.42 15.31
N SER A 101 19.42 -11.46 14.40
CA SER A 101 19.74 -11.63 12.98
C SER A 101 21.26 -11.75 12.81
N PHE A 102 21.69 -12.63 11.91
CA PHE A 102 23.10 -12.94 11.69
C PHE A 102 23.39 -13.13 10.21
N CYS A 103 24.66 -12.97 9.82
CA CYS A 103 25.10 -13.28 8.47
C CYS A 103 25.13 -14.79 8.25
N GLU A 104 24.48 -15.27 7.20
CA GLU A 104 24.36 -16.69 6.86
C GLU A 104 25.70 -17.38 6.57
N ASN A 105 26.71 -16.63 6.12
CA ASN A 105 28.02 -17.18 5.76
C ASN A 105 29.02 -17.18 6.93
N CYS A 106 29.07 -16.12 7.75
CA CYS A 106 30.06 -15.99 8.83
C CYS A 106 29.48 -16.08 10.25
N GLY A 107 28.17 -16.12 10.39
CA GLY A 107 27.49 -16.17 11.70
C GLY A 107 27.56 -14.87 12.51
N HIS A 108 28.21 -13.82 12.00
CA HIS A 108 28.32 -12.56 12.74
C HIS A 108 26.95 -11.90 12.93
N ALA A 109 26.67 -11.43 14.14
CA ALA A 109 25.42 -10.76 14.47
C ALA A 109 25.33 -9.40 13.77
N LEU A 110 24.18 -9.11 13.15
CA LEU A 110 23.98 -7.86 12.43
C LEU A 110 23.65 -6.70 13.39
N CYS A 111 24.24 -5.54 13.11
CA CYS A 111 23.94 -4.28 13.79
C CYS A 111 22.59 -3.71 13.33
N PHE A 112 21.96 -2.84 14.14
CA PHE A 112 20.63 -2.32 13.85
C PHE A 112 20.53 -1.60 12.49
N TRP A 113 21.55 -0.84 12.09
CA TRP A 113 21.56 -0.12 10.81
C TRP A 113 21.67 -1.06 9.60
N GLN A 114 22.25 -2.26 9.79
CA GLN A 114 22.32 -3.28 8.75
C GLN A 114 20.96 -3.95 8.51
N LEU A 115 20.05 -3.83 9.48
CA LEU A 115 18.70 -4.39 9.45
C LEU A 115 17.66 -3.41 8.91
N ILE A 116 18.01 -2.14 8.69
CA ILE A 116 17.10 -1.17 8.09
C ILE A 116 16.86 -1.62 6.64
N PRO A 117 15.63 -2.00 6.25
CA PRO A 117 15.34 -2.51 4.91
C PRO A 117 15.80 -1.55 3.84
N VAL A 118 16.33 -2.08 2.73
CA VAL A 118 16.93 -1.32 1.62
C VAL A 118 18.20 -0.54 1.98
N VAL A 119 18.15 0.31 3.01
CA VAL A 119 19.25 1.18 3.44
C VAL A 119 20.45 0.36 3.91
N GLY A 120 20.21 -0.67 4.73
CA GLY A 120 21.27 -1.55 5.23
C GLY A 120 22.00 -2.27 4.10
N TYR A 121 21.31 -2.70 3.05
CA TYR A 121 21.90 -3.32 1.86
C TYR A 121 22.76 -2.33 1.06
N LEU A 122 22.22 -1.13 0.82
CA LEU A 122 22.90 -0.08 0.05
C LEU A 122 24.17 0.41 0.75
N LEU A 123 24.11 0.67 2.05
CA LEU A 123 25.27 1.11 2.85
C LEU A 123 26.38 0.05 2.92
N GLN A 124 25.99 -1.23 2.88
CA GLN A 124 26.93 -2.35 2.84
C GLN A 124 27.48 -2.64 1.43
N GLY A 125 26.97 -1.96 0.40
CA GLY A 125 27.35 -2.21 -1.00
C GLY A 125 26.97 -3.62 -1.47
N GLY A 126 25.89 -4.18 -0.92
CA GLY A 126 25.41 -5.53 -1.24
C GLY A 126 26.34 -6.67 -0.79
N ARG A 127 27.23 -6.42 0.18
CA ARG A 127 28.15 -7.42 0.73
C ARG A 127 28.22 -7.32 2.25
N CYS A 128 28.34 -8.45 2.94
CA CYS A 128 28.50 -8.45 4.39
C CYS A 128 29.70 -7.58 4.80
N ALA A 129 29.51 -6.68 5.78
CA ALA A 129 30.57 -5.78 6.23
C ALA A 129 31.83 -6.52 6.72
N PHE A 130 31.65 -7.70 7.30
CA PHE A 130 32.70 -8.51 7.94
C PHE A 130 33.37 -9.50 6.97
N CYS A 131 32.61 -10.42 6.37
CA CYS A 131 33.18 -11.47 5.52
C CYS A 131 33.18 -11.15 4.02
N LYS A 132 32.63 -9.99 3.61
CA LYS A 132 32.49 -9.57 2.19
C LYS A 132 31.70 -10.53 1.30
N HIS A 133 31.05 -11.53 1.87
CA HIS A 133 30.15 -12.42 1.14
C HIS A 133 28.99 -11.62 0.53
N LYS A 134 28.60 -11.96 -0.70
CA LYS A 134 27.56 -11.24 -1.43
C LYS A 134 26.20 -11.48 -0.78
N ILE A 135 25.47 -10.40 -0.52
CA ILE A 135 24.09 -10.47 -0.05
C ILE A 135 23.19 -10.58 -1.29
N PRO A 136 22.28 -11.56 -1.36
CA PRO A 136 21.39 -11.72 -2.50
C PRO A 136 20.51 -10.47 -2.70
N GLY A 137 20.55 -9.87 -3.89
CA GLY A 137 19.80 -8.65 -4.19
C GLY A 137 18.29 -8.85 -4.39
N HIS A 138 17.83 -10.10 -4.53
CA HIS A 138 16.40 -10.39 -4.70
C HIS A 138 15.60 -10.09 -3.42
N GLU A 139 16.21 -10.23 -2.24
CA GLU A 139 15.56 -9.87 -0.97
C GLU A 139 15.28 -8.38 -0.88
N THR A 140 16.30 -7.56 -1.17
CA THR A 140 16.15 -6.10 -1.21
C THR A 140 15.16 -5.65 -2.29
N LEU A 141 15.10 -6.34 -3.43
CA LEU A 141 14.09 -6.05 -4.45
C LEU A 141 12.68 -6.25 -3.92
N ILE A 142 12.44 -7.33 -3.16
CA ILE A 142 11.13 -7.63 -2.61
C ILE A 142 10.78 -6.67 -1.45
N GLU A 143 11.76 -6.26 -0.64
CA GLU A 143 11.58 -5.16 0.33
C GLU A 143 11.09 -3.87 -0.36
N ILE A 144 11.72 -3.49 -1.47
CA ILE A 144 11.32 -2.30 -2.24
C ILE A 144 9.92 -2.48 -2.82
N MET A 145 9.64 -3.60 -3.50
CA MET A 145 8.35 -3.84 -4.14
C MET A 145 7.20 -3.82 -3.14
N PHE A 146 7.37 -4.50 -2.00
CA PHE A 146 6.34 -4.57 -0.97
C PHE A 146 6.20 -3.26 -0.19
N GLY A 147 7.31 -2.54 0.06
CA GLY A 147 7.27 -1.18 0.61
C GLY A 147 6.51 -0.22 -0.30
N LEU A 148 6.77 -0.23 -1.61
CA LEU A 148 6.05 0.61 -2.58
C LEU A 148 4.55 0.27 -2.61
N PHE A 149 4.21 -1.02 -2.56
CA PHE A 149 2.84 -1.47 -2.48
C PHE A 149 2.13 -0.92 -1.24
N CYS A 150 2.71 -1.11 -0.04
CA CYS A 150 2.14 -0.58 1.20
C CYS A 150 1.99 0.94 1.15
N GLY A 151 3.03 1.67 0.74
CA GLY A 151 2.98 3.13 0.58
C GLY A 151 1.81 3.57 -0.32
N LYS A 152 1.60 2.89 -1.43
CA LYS A 152 0.52 3.17 -2.36
C LYS A 152 -0.87 2.90 -1.78
N ILE A 153 -1.06 1.76 -1.10
CA ILE A 153 -2.34 1.43 -0.46
C ILE A 153 -2.73 2.48 0.58
N PHE A 154 -1.78 2.97 1.37
CA PHE A 154 -2.03 4.06 2.33
C PHE A 154 -2.39 5.38 1.67
N LEU A 155 -1.81 5.71 0.50
CA LEU A 155 -2.19 6.91 -0.25
C LEU A 155 -3.61 6.82 -0.84
N LEU A 156 -4.07 5.62 -1.19
CA LEU A 156 -5.43 5.40 -1.72
C LEU A 156 -6.49 5.51 -0.63
N HIS A 157 -6.14 5.20 0.62
CA HIS A 157 -7.06 5.25 1.75
C HIS A 157 -6.44 5.98 2.95
N PRO A 158 -6.21 7.32 2.87
CA PRO A 158 -5.55 8.08 3.93
C PRO A 158 -6.33 8.05 5.25
N ASP A 159 -7.66 8.09 5.17
CA ASP A 159 -8.54 8.20 6.35
C ASP A 159 -8.78 6.85 7.04
N SER A 160 -8.70 5.74 6.29
CA SER A 160 -8.95 4.39 6.80
C SER A 160 -8.13 3.37 6.03
N PRO A 161 -6.87 3.09 6.42
CA PRO A 161 -6.07 2.11 5.73
C PRO A 161 -6.77 0.75 5.77
N ASN A 162 -6.91 0.09 4.62
CA ASN A 162 -7.51 -1.25 4.60
C ASN A 162 -6.52 -2.26 5.21
N LEU A 163 -6.58 -2.37 6.54
CA LEU A 163 -5.73 -3.24 7.34
C LEU A 163 -5.86 -4.72 6.94
N LEU A 164 -7.04 -5.14 6.50
CA LEU A 164 -7.26 -6.51 6.06
C LEU A 164 -6.57 -6.80 4.73
N THR A 165 -6.59 -5.85 3.79
CA THR A 165 -5.81 -5.92 2.54
C THR A 165 -4.31 -5.98 2.83
N LEU A 166 -3.83 -5.16 3.77
CA LEU A 166 -2.42 -5.20 4.19
C LEU A 166 -2.06 -6.54 4.86
N PHE A 167 -2.93 -7.06 5.73
CA PHE A 167 -2.74 -8.37 6.35
C PHE A 167 -2.72 -9.50 5.31
N LEU A 168 -3.66 -9.51 4.36
CA LEU A 168 -3.69 -10.47 3.26
C LEU A 168 -2.40 -10.41 2.44
N SER A 169 -1.93 -9.20 2.13
CA SER A 169 -0.69 -9.00 1.37
C SER A 169 0.54 -9.55 2.10
N ALA A 170 0.63 -9.34 3.41
CA ALA A 170 1.74 -9.83 4.23
C ALA A 170 1.67 -11.35 4.43
N TRP A 171 0.46 -11.89 4.59
CA TRP A 171 0.24 -13.34 4.64
C TRP A 171 0.64 -14.00 3.32
N LEU A 172 0.16 -13.52 2.18
CA LEU A 172 0.57 -14.03 0.86
C LEU A 172 2.06 -13.90 0.62
N LEU A 173 2.68 -12.79 1.05
CA LEU A 173 4.13 -12.58 0.95
C LEU A 173 4.90 -13.67 1.71
N PHE A 174 4.50 -13.95 2.96
CA PHE A 174 5.12 -14.99 3.76
C PHE A 174 4.97 -16.38 3.13
N LEU A 175 3.76 -16.74 2.69
CA LEU A 175 3.52 -18.04 2.06
C LEU A 175 4.32 -18.17 0.75
N ALA A 176 4.30 -17.14 -0.09
CA ALA A 176 5.08 -17.09 -1.33
C ALA A 176 6.57 -17.29 -1.07
N TRP A 177 7.12 -16.65 -0.03
CA TRP A 177 8.54 -16.81 0.28
C TRP A 177 8.88 -18.23 0.72
N THR A 178 8.07 -18.83 1.59
CA THR A 178 8.29 -20.22 2.02
C THR A 178 8.15 -21.22 0.87
N ASP A 179 7.16 -21.01 -0.01
CA ASP A 179 6.92 -21.83 -1.19
C ASP A 179 8.08 -21.71 -2.19
N ALA A 180 8.58 -20.48 -2.42
CA ALA A 180 9.71 -20.24 -3.31
C ALA A 180 11.01 -20.91 -2.86
N LEU A 181 11.24 -21.03 -1.55
CA LEU A 181 12.44 -21.65 -1.01
C LEU A 181 12.37 -23.18 -0.92
N LYS A 182 11.21 -23.73 -0.55
CA LYS A 182 11.08 -25.14 -0.14
C LYS A 182 9.96 -25.93 -0.82
N PHE A 183 9.13 -25.30 -1.66
CA PHE A 183 7.89 -25.88 -2.19
C PHE A 183 6.96 -26.41 -1.07
N CYS A 184 7.08 -25.85 0.14
CA CYS A 184 6.26 -26.22 1.27
C CYS A 184 6.02 -25.02 2.19
N VAL A 185 4.87 -25.03 2.83
CA VAL A 185 4.36 -23.89 3.61
C VAL A 185 4.02 -24.35 5.03
N PRO A 186 4.38 -23.60 6.08
CA PRO A 186 4.02 -23.94 7.45
C PRO A 186 2.49 -23.99 7.64
N ALA A 187 1.96 -25.16 8.02
CA ALA A 187 0.52 -25.37 8.18
C ALA A 187 -0.14 -24.38 9.16
N ALA A 188 0.53 -24.06 10.28
CA ALA A 188 0.00 -23.12 11.26
C ALA A 188 -0.22 -21.71 10.67
N SER A 189 0.73 -21.22 9.86
CA SER A 189 0.61 -19.91 9.20
C SER A 189 -0.41 -19.94 8.07
N LEU A 190 -0.46 -21.03 7.30
CA LEU A 190 -1.42 -21.22 6.21
C LEU A 190 -2.86 -21.20 6.74
N TYR A 191 -3.21 -22.13 7.63
CA TYR A 191 -4.58 -22.25 8.12
C TYR A 191 -4.95 -21.11 9.07
N GLY A 192 -4.03 -20.67 9.92
CA GLY A 192 -4.28 -19.59 10.88
C GLY A 192 -4.55 -18.24 10.20
N GLY A 193 -3.72 -17.86 9.21
CA GLY A 193 -3.93 -16.62 8.47
C GLY A 193 -5.18 -16.65 7.59
N GLY A 194 -5.44 -17.77 6.91
CA GLY A 194 -6.68 -17.98 6.15
C GLY A 194 -7.93 -17.88 7.04
N ALA A 195 -7.93 -18.54 8.20
CA ALA A 195 -9.04 -18.48 9.14
C ALA A 195 -9.29 -17.05 9.65
N LEU A 196 -8.24 -16.30 10.01
CA LEU A 196 -8.39 -14.92 10.46
C LEU A 196 -9.01 -14.02 9.38
N LEU A 197 -8.59 -14.17 8.11
CA LEU A 197 -9.17 -13.42 6.98
C LEU A 197 -10.67 -13.69 6.82
N LEU A 198 -11.08 -14.96 6.89
CA LEU A 198 -12.49 -15.33 6.77
C LEU A 198 -13.30 -14.83 7.97
N LEU A 199 -12.77 -14.93 9.19
CA LEU A 199 -13.43 -14.44 10.41
C LEU A 199 -13.67 -12.93 10.34
N CYS A 200 -12.68 -12.16 9.89
CA CYS A 200 -12.81 -10.72 9.71
C CYS A 200 -13.81 -10.31 8.61
N ARG A 201 -14.23 -11.23 7.73
CA ARG A 201 -15.19 -10.97 6.65
C ARG A 201 -16.46 -11.81 6.73
N ILE A 202 -16.78 -12.38 7.89
CA ILE A 202 -17.92 -13.28 8.03
C ILE A 202 -19.25 -12.66 7.55
N ASP A 203 -19.50 -11.39 7.85
CA ASP A 203 -20.71 -10.67 7.42
C ASP A 203 -20.75 -10.48 5.91
N ALA A 204 -19.61 -10.12 5.30
CA ALA A 204 -19.50 -9.96 3.85
C ALA A 204 -19.63 -11.31 3.12
N LEU A 205 -19.12 -12.39 3.73
CA LEU A 205 -19.28 -13.76 3.22
C LEU A 205 -20.76 -14.19 3.23
N ALA A 206 -21.51 -13.86 4.28
CA ALA A 206 -22.93 -14.19 4.38
C ALA A 206 -23.78 -13.51 3.29
N GLN A 207 -23.31 -12.38 2.75
CA GLN A 207 -23.98 -11.63 1.68
C GLN A 207 -23.59 -12.10 0.27
N ARG A 208 -22.70 -13.09 0.12
CA ARG A 208 -22.28 -13.61 -1.19
C ARG A 208 -23.43 -14.32 -1.90
N ASN A 209 -23.51 -14.12 -3.22
CA ASN A 209 -24.54 -14.72 -4.06
C ASN A 209 -24.35 -16.24 -4.19
N ALA A 210 -25.43 -16.97 -4.49
CA ALA A 210 -25.37 -18.42 -4.73
C ALA A 210 -24.39 -18.81 -5.84
N ILE A 211 -24.20 -17.95 -6.84
CA ILE A 211 -23.23 -18.15 -7.94
C ILE A 211 -21.79 -18.23 -7.42
N ASP A 212 -21.41 -17.36 -6.47
CA ASP A 212 -20.07 -17.38 -5.88
C ASP A 212 -19.83 -18.67 -5.10
N TRP A 213 -20.84 -19.16 -4.36
CA TRP A 213 -20.76 -20.44 -3.64
C TRP A 213 -20.69 -21.65 -4.57
N CYS A 214 -21.48 -21.66 -5.66
CA CYS A 214 -21.39 -22.69 -6.69
C CYS A 214 -20.00 -22.70 -7.35
N PHE A 215 -19.44 -21.52 -7.63
CA PHE A 215 -18.09 -21.40 -8.17
C PHE A 215 -17.03 -21.91 -7.19
N PHE A 216 -17.13 -21.55 -5.91
CA PHE A 216 -16.25 -22.06 -4.86
C PHE A 216 -16.27 -23.59 -4.79
N LEU A 217 -17.46 -24.21 -4.79
CA LEU A 217 -17.61 -25.66 -4.78
C LEU A 217 -17.03 -26.31 -6.04
N LEU A 218 -17.26 -25.72 -7.21
CA LEU A 218 -16.67 -26.18 -8.46
C LEU A 218 -15.14 -26.11 -8.41
N LEU A 219 -14.58 -24.99 -7.96
CA LEU A 219 -13.15 -24.77 -7.82
C LEU A 219 -12.55 -25.77 -6.82
N PHE A 220 -13.21 -26.01 -5.69
CA PHE A 220 -12.81 -27.01 -4.70
C PHE A 220 -12.72 -28.40 -5.31
N CYS A 221 -13.77 -28.84 -6.01
CA CYS A 221 -13.79 -30.14 -6.68
C CYS A 221 -12.66 -30.26 -7.72
N LEU A 222 -12.50 -29.26 -8.58
CA LEU A 222 -11.45 -29.27 -9.61
C LEU A 222 -10.05 -29.32 -8.99
N MET A 223 -9.78 -28.49 -7.99
CA MET A 223 -8.45 -28.43 -7.37
C MET A 223 -8.13 -29.71 -6.59
N ARG A 224 -9.11 -30.33 -5.92
CA ARG A 224 -8.94 -31.64 -5.29
C ARG A 224 -8.61 -32.74 -6.31
N LEU A 225 -9.25 -32.71 -7.49
CA LEU A 225 -8.91 -33.66 -8.56
C LEU A 225 -7.48 -33.46 -9.08
N PHE A 226 -7.01 -32.21 -9.20
CA PHE A 226 -5.64 -31.91 -9.60
C PHE A 226 -4.61 -32.25 -8.53
N GLU A 227 -4.93 -32.04 -7.25
CA GLU A 227 -4.11 -32.43 -6.11
C GLU A 227 -3.92 -33.96 -6.06
N GLN A 228 -4.99 -34.74 -6.29
CA GLN A 228 -4.91 -36.20 -6.38
C GLN A 228 -4.00 -36.68 -7.52
N LYS A 229 -3.95 -35.92 -8.62
CA LYS A 229 -3.03 -36.18 -9.74
C LYS A 229 -1.61 -35.67 -9.51
N GLN A 230 -1.29 -35.17 -8.31
CA GLN A 230 0.00 -34.58 -7.95
C GLN A 230 0.43 -33.43 -8.88
N MET A 231 -0.54 -32.72 -9.46
CA MET A 231 -0.28 -31.57 -10.33
C MET A 231 -0.18 -30.25 -9.57
N PHE A 232 -0.85 -30.15 -8.42
CA PHE A 232 -0.92 -28.96 -7.57
C PHE A 232 -0.65 -29.31 -6.11
N GLY A 233 -0.05 -28.37 -5.37
CA GLY A 233 0.17 -28.50 -3.93
C GLY A 233 -1.12 -28.25 -3.14
N ALA A 234 -1.25 -28.89 -1.98
CA ALA A 234 -2.36 -28.66 -1.06
C ALA A 234 -2.44 -27.20 -0.57
N ALA A 235 -1.29 -26.54 -0.43
CA ALA A 235 -1.21 -25.12 -0.07
C ALA A 235 -1.79 -24.22 -1.17
N ASP A 236 -1.47 -24.50 -2.44
CA ASP A 236 -1.99 -23.77 -3.59
C ASP A 236 -3.51 -23.85 -3.65
N THR A 237 -4.05 -25.07 -3.50
CA THR A 237 -5.50 -25.32 -3.42
C THR A 237 -6.13 -24.47 -2.31
N PHE A 238 -5.54 -24.48 -1.10
CA PHE A 238 -6.09 -23.71 0.02
C PHE A 238 -6.06 -22.20 -0.23
N VAL A 239 -4.94 -21.65 -0.72
CA VAL A 239 -4.82 -20.22 -1.02
C VAL A 239 -5.82 -19.81 -2.10
N CYS A 240 -5.94 -20.56 -3.19
CA CYS A 240 -6.93 -20.30 -4.24
C CYS A 240 -8.36 -20.25 -3.70
N LEU A 241 -8.72 -21.19 -2.83
CA LEU A 241 -10.04 -21.24 -2.21
C LEU A 241 -10.32 -20.03 -1.33
N ILE A 242 -9.38 -19.65 -0.45
CA ILE A 242 -9.52 -18.44 0.36
C ILE A 242 -9.70 -17.20 -0.52
N LEU A 243 -8.85 -17.01 -1.54
CA LEU A 243 -8.92 -15.84 -2.42
C LEU A 243 -10.22 -15.79 -3.23
N SER A 244 -10.74 -16.94 -3.68
CA SER A 244 -12.00 -17.01 -4.41
C SER A 244 -13.20 -16.55 -3.59
N VAL A 245 -13.25 -16.91 -2.30
CA VAL A 245 -14.32 -16.47 -1.40
C VAL A 245 -14.18 -14.99 -1.04
N LEU A 246 -12.95 -14.54 -0.79
CA LEU A 246 -12.69 -13.14 -0.42
C LEU A 246 -13.04 -12.19 -1.56
N PHE A 247 -12.62 -12.50 -2.80
CA PHE A 247 -12.78 -11.59 -3.93
C PHE A 247 -14.03 -11.85 -4.78
N GLY A 248 -14.62 -13.04 -4.70
CA GLY A 248 -15.68 -13.48 -5.60
C GLY A 248 -15.14 -13.89 -6.97
N ILE A 249 -16.04 -14.41 -7.82
CA ILE A 249 -15.65 -15.06 -9.08
C ILE A 249 -14.85 -14.17 -10.04
N GLN A 250 -15.33 -12.95 -10.30
CA GLN A 250 -14.74 -12.10 -11.34
C GLN A 250 -13.31 -11.68 -11.01
N ASN A 251 -13.11 -11.14 -9.81
CA ASN A 251 -11.82 -10.64 -9.36
C ASN A 251 -10.82 -11.79 -9.15
N PHE A 252 -11.27 -12.95 -8.64
CA PHE A 252 -10.43 -14.13 -8.52
C PHE A 252 -9.99 -14.68 -9.89
N CYS A 253 -10.87 -14.70 -10.88
CA CYS A 253 -10.50 -15.12 -12.24
C CYS A 253 -9.43 -14.21 -12.85
N PHE A 254 -9.48 -12.89 -12.63
CA PHE A 254 -8.41 -11.99 -13.08
C PHE A 254 -7.08 -12.28 -12.38
N LEU A 255 -7.12 -12.51 -11.06
CA LEU A 255 -5.93 -12.87 -10.28
C LEU A 255 -5.31 -14.16 -10.80
N LEU A 256 -6.13 -15.20 -10.99
CA LEU A 256 -5.69 -16.51 -11.48
C LEU A 256 -5.14 -16.43 -12.90
N PHE A 257 -5.83 -15.73 -13.79
CA PHE A 257 -5.41 -15.56 -15.18
C PHE A 257 -4.01 -14.95 -15.27
N LEU A 258 -3.77 -13.83 -14.59
CA LEU A 258 -2.46 -13.18 -14.62
C LEU A 258 -1.38 -14.06 -13.96
N SER A 259 -1.72 -14.79 -12.89
CA SER A 259 -0.80 -15.74 -12.25
C SER A 259 -0.36 -16.84 -13.23
N CYS A 260 -1.30 -17.42 -13.96
CA CYS A 260 -1.00 -18.43 -14.99
C CYS A 260 -0.16 -17.85 -16.13
N CYS A 261 -0.45 -16.62 -16.60
CA CYS A 261 0.36 -15.96 -17.63
C CYS A 261 1.81 -15.77 -17.16
N LEU A 262 2.03 -15.32 -15.92
CA LEU A 262 3.37 -15.12 -15.37
C LEU A 262 4.15 -16.44 -15.24
N ILE A 263 3.48 -17.53 -14.86
CA ILE A 263 4.11 -18.86 -14.77
C ILE A 263 4.50 -19.39 -16.14
N ILE A 264 3.61 -19.31 -17.12
CA ILE A 264 3.90 -19.75 -18.50
C ILE A 264 5.07 -18.94 -19.06
N LEU A 265 5.08 -17.63 -18.82
CA LEU A 265 6.18 -16.76 -19.23
C LEU A 265 7.50 -17.17 -18.56
N HIS A 266 7.47 -17.40 -17.24
CA HIS A 266 8.65 -17.85 -16.49
C HIS A 266 9.16 -19.20 -17.00
N TYR A 267 8.25 -20.16 -17.22
CA TYR A 267 8.58 -21.46 -17.78
C TYR A 267 9.21 -21.34 -19.18
N ALA A 268 8.70 -20.45 -20.03
CA ALA A 268 9.23 -20.22 -21.37
C ALA A 268 10.66 -19.66 -21.37
N PHE A 269 11.06 -18.90 -20.33
CA PHE A 269 12.42 -18.35 -20.22
C PHE A 269 13.40 -19.29 -19.50
N PHE A 270 12.96 -19.98 -18.44
CA PHE A 270 13.85 -20.72 -17.54
C PHE A 270 13.73 -22.25 -17.65
N HIS A 271 12.68 -22.76 -18.33
CA HIS A 271 12.45 -24.19 -18.56
C HIS A 271 12.54 -25.08 -17.31
N GLN A 272 12.13 -24.56 -16.15
CA GLN A 272 12.15 -25.30 -14.89
C GLN A 272 10.96 -26.26 -14.81
N LYS A 273 11.22 -27.51 -14.38
CA LYS A 273 10.19 -28.56 -14.31
C LYS A 273 9.21 -28.41 -13.14
N MET A 274 9.63 -27.73 -12.07
CA MET A 274 8.84 -27.53 -10.86
C MET A 274 8.87 -26.05 -10.50
N LEU A 275 7.71 -25.44 -10.36
CA LEU A 275 7.55 -24.02 -10.07
C LEU A 275 6.60 -23.82 -8.88
N PRO A 276 6.96 -22.97 -7.89
CA PRO A 276 6.10 -22.62 -6.77
C PRO A 276 4.96 -21.71 -7.28
N PHE A 277 3.70 -22.01 -6.97
CA PHE A 277 2.56 -21.28 -7.54
C PHE A 277 2.25 -19.98 -6.77
N ILE A 278 2.41 -20.00 -5.44
CA ILE A 278 2.04 -18.88 -4.56
C ILE A 278 2.79 -17.58 -4.87
N PRO A 279 4.09 -17.57 -5.21
CA PRO A 279 4.80 -16.36 -5.66
C PRO A 279 4.14 -15.66 -6.84
N PHE A 280 3.58 -16.41 -7.79
CA PHE A 280 2.92 -15.82 -8.96
C PHE A 280 1.53 -15.27 -8.61
N ILE A 281 0.83 -15.91 -7.67
CA ILE A 281 -0.39 -15.35 -7.08
C ILE A 281 -0.08 -14.01 -6.41
N LEU A 282 0.98 -13.94 -5.59
CA LEU A 282 1.40 -12.70 -4.94
C LEU A 282 1.73 -11.62 -5.98
N CYS A 283 2.52 -11.93 -7.01
CA CYS A 283 2.85 -10.98 -8.08
C CYS A 283 1.58 -10.43 -8.76
N SER A 284 0.63 -11.31 -9.08
CA SER A 284 -0.67 -10.92 -9.64
C SER A 284 -1.46 -10.01 -8.69
N TYR A 285 -1.52 -10.37 -7.41
CA TYR A 285 -2.19 -9.60 -6.37
C TYR A 285 -1.58 -8.20 -6.19
N LEU A 286 -0.26 -8.10 -6.11
CA LEU A 286 0.45 -6.82 -5.98
C LEU A 286 0.26 -5.95 -7.25
N PHE A 287 0.24 -6.57 -8.43
CA PHE A 287 -0.03 -5.88 -9.69
C PHE A 287 -1.43 -5.26 -9.69
N PHE A 288 -2.47 -6.06 -9.42
CA PHE A 288 -3.83 -5.53 -9.39
C PHE A 288 -4.02 -4.52 -8.26
N GLY A 289 -3.39 -4.69 -7.09
CA GLY A 289 -3.45 -3.67 -6.05
C GLY A 289 -2.79 -2.35 -6.38
N CYS A 290 -1.72 -2.39 -7.16
CA CYS A 290 -1.14 -1.16 -7.67
C CYS A 290 -2.04 -0.53 -8.75
N PHE A 291 -2.41 -1.26 -9.79
CA PHE A 291 -3.00 -0.62 -10.98
C PHE A 291 -4.54 -0.55 -10.94
N PHE A 292 -5.19 -1.47 -10.24
CA PHE A 292 -6.63 -1.64 -10.19
C PHE A 292 -7.10 -1.97 -8.75
N PRO A 293 -6.96 -1.04 -7.79
CA PRO A 293 -7.18 -1.30 -6.37
C PRO A 293 -8.59 -1.82 -6.04
N GLN A 294 -9.59 -1.54 -6.90
CA GLN A 294 -10.94 -2.06 -6.75
C GLN A 294 -11.02 -3.60 -6.86
N VAL A 295 -10.06 -4.24 -7.53
CA VAL A 295 -10.03 -5.70 -7.73
C VAL A 295 -9.63 -6.44 -6.44
N ILE A 296 -8.77 -5.83 -5.62
CA ILE A 296 -8.16 -6.47 -4.45
C ILE A 296 -8.66 -5.93 -3.11
N ASN A 297 -9.65 -5.05 -3.14
CA ASN A 297 -10.19 -4.46 -1.93
C ASN A 297 -10.96 -5.55 -1.17
N VAL A 298 -10.31 -6.08 -0.12
CA VAL A 298 -10.82 -7.26 0.61
C VAL A 298 -12.01 -6.90 1.43
#